data_AF-A0A2T7Q9A7-F1
#
_entry.id   AF-A0A2T7Q9A7-F1
#
_cell.length_a   1.000
_cell.length_b   1.000
_cell.length_c   1.000
_cell.angle_alpha   90.00
_cell.angle_beta   90.00
_cell.angle_gamma   90.00
#
_symmetry.space_group_name_H-M   'P 1'
#
loop_
_entity.id
_entity.type
_entity.pdbx_description
1 polymer ?
#
loop_
_entity_poly.entity_id
_entity_poly.type
_entity_poly.pdbx_seq_one_letter_code
_entity_poly.pdbx_strand_id
1 'polypeptide(L)'
;MAIVLLAGIVTVTYSCKKDKAPTGSFMFYTFLDSDAYDAIKIYVDGKESGTITLSHIERPDCGTPTSINVVNVQLPAGKHSWSAKQIKNGQEIDEWDERDDTIKEGDCTFIKLTD
;
A
#
# COMPACT_ATOMS: atom_id res chain seq x y z
N MET A 1 -10.86 -30.14 -55.28
CA MET A 1 -10.03 -28.95 -54.96
C MET A 1 -9.76 -28.99 -53.47
N ALA A 2 -8.48 -28.91 -53.10
CA ALA A 2 -7.98 -29.17 -51.76
C ALA A 2 -8.30 -28.01 -50.79
N ILE A 3 -8.67 -28.39 -49.57
CA ILE A 3 -8.83 -27.53 -48.40
C ILE A 3 -7.43 -27.19 -47.88
N VAL A 4 -7.06 -25.92 -47.83
CA VAL A 4 -5.85 -25.46 -47.13
C VAL A 4 -6.28 -24.69 -45.89
N LEU A 5 -6.22 -25.40 -44.76
CA LEU A 5 -6.22 -24.85 -43.41
C LEU A 5 -4.93 -24.05 -43.18
N LEU A 6 -5.06 -22.82 -42.69
CA LEU A 6 -3.99 -22.10 -41.98
C LEU A 6 -4.60 -21.35 -40.80
N ALA A 7 -4.85 -22.09 -39.72
CA ALA A 7 -5.14 -21.54 -38.41
C ALA A 7 -3.81 -21.30 -37.67
N GLY A 8 -3.29 -20.07 -37.75
CA GLY A 8 -2.19 -19.62 -36.92
C GLY A 8 -2.73 -19.08 -35.60
N ILE A 9 -2.84 -19.94 -34.58
CA ILE A 9 -3.17 -19.49 -33.22
C ILE A 9 -1.86 -19.07 -32.54
N VAL A 10 -1.69 -17.76 -32.35
CA VAL A 10 -0.65 -17.20 -31.49
C VAL A 10 -1.13 -17.35 -30.04
N THR A 11 -0.70 -18.40 -29.34
CA THR A 11 -0.87 -18.50 -27.89
C THR A 11 0.10 -17.57 -27.20
N VAL A 12 -0.36 -16.35 -26.90
CA VAL A 12 0.28 -15.47 -25.92
C VAL A 12 0.15 -16.16 -24.56
N THR A 13 1.23 -16.77 -24.09
CA THR A 13 1.31 -17.29 -22.73
C THR A 13 1.38 -16.09 -21.79
N TYR A 14 0.22 -15.61 -21.36
CA TYR A 14 0.11 -14.75 -20.19
C TYR A 14 0.68 -15.52 -19.00
N SER A 15 1.95 -15.23 -18.68
CA SER A 15 2.57 -15.63 -17.42
C SER A 15 1.94 -14.78 -16.31
N CYS A 16 0.67 -15.07 -16.01
CA CYS A 16 0.03 -14.54 -14.81
C CYS A 16 0.71 -15.21 -13.62
N LYS A 17 1.68 -14.52 -13.01
CA LYS A 17 2.05 -14.81 -11.63
C LYS A 17 0.75 -14.71 -10.83
N LYS A 18 0.35 -15.83 -10.22
CA LYS A 18 -0.86 -15.89 -9.41
C LYS A 18 -0.61 -15.01 -8.18
N ASP A 19 -1.08 -13.76 -8.24
CA ASP A 19 -1.03 -12.87 -7.09
C ASP A 19 -1.75 -13.56 -5.92
N LYS A 20 -1.06 -13.64 -4.78
CA LYS A 20 -1.64 -14.24 -3.58
C LYS A 20 -2.80 -13.37 -3.13
N ALA A 21 -3.90 -14.00 -2.72
CA ALA A 21 -5.04 -13.27 -2.19
C ALA A 21 -4.62 -12.49 -0.93
N PRO A 22 -5.13 -11.26 -0.74
CA PRO A 22 -4.88 -10.53 0.48
C PRO A 22 -5.51 -11.25 1.67
N THR A 23 -4.73 -11.44 2.72
CA THR A 23 -5.15 -12.14 3.94
C THR A 23 -4.87 -11.36 5.22
N GLY A 24 -4.19 -10.23 5.16
CA GLY A 24 -4.01 -9.31 6.29
C GLY A 24 -3.87 -7.86 5.82
N SER A 25 -3.51 -6.94 6.71
CA SER A 25 -3.37 -5.53 6.37
C SER A 25 -2.29 -4.77 7.14
N PHE A 26 -1.81 -3.70 6.49
CA PHE A 26 -1.15 -2.57 7.15
C PHE A 26 -2.16 -1.43 7.35
N MET A 27 -2.18 -0.86 8.55
CA MET A 27 -3.01 0.28 8.95
C MET A 27 -2.10 1.45 9.29
N PHE A 28 -1.91 2.37 8.34
CA PHE A 28 -1.10 3.58 8.52
C PHE A 28 -1.96 4.73 9.05
N TYR A 29 -1.45 5.41 10.07
CA TYR A 29 -2.08 6.58 10.67
C TYR A 29 -1.02 7.47 11.33
N THR A 30 -1.37 8.72 11.62
CA THR A 30 -0.47 9.65 12.29
C THR A 30 -1.21 10.51 13.30
N PHE A 31 -0.50 10.96 14.34
CA PHE A 31 -0.97 11.99 15.27
C PHE A 31 -0.15 13.28 15.14
N LEU A 32 0.67 13.40 14.08
CA LEU A 32 1.39 14.62 13.78
C LEU A 32 0.39 15.75 13.58
N ASP A 33 0.74 16.95 14.01
CA ASP A 33 -0.09 18.13 13.79
C ASP A 33 -0.31 18.34 12.27
N SER A 34 -1.54 18.60 11.86
CA SER A 34 -1.85 18.88 10.45
C SER A 34 -1.15 20.14 9.94
N ASP A 35 -0.70 21.04 10.81
CA ASP A 35 0.11 22.19 10.40
C ASP A 35 1.56 21.80 10.07
N ALA A 36 2.01 20.60 10.45
CA ALA A 36 3.36 20.11 10.18
C ALA A 36 3.53 19.60 8.74
N TYR A 37 2.45 19.17 8.06
CA TYR A 37 2.50 18.57 6.72
C TYR A 37 1.20 18.79 5.94
N ASP A 38 1.27 18.83 4.61
CA ASP A 38 0.08 18.82 3.75
C ASP A 38 -0.37 17.40 3.40
N ALA A 39 0.61 16.49 3.24
CA ALA A 39 0.37 15.09 2.93
C ALA A 39 1.48 14.19 3.48
N ILE A 40 1.14 12.97 3.85
CA ILE A 40 2.08 11.86 4.03
C ILE A 40 1.74 10.79 3.00
N LYS A 41 2.64 10.56 2.06
CA LYS A 41 2.49 9.54 1.02
C LYS A 41 3.02 8.21 1.52
N ILE A 42 2.23 7.16 1.37
CA ILE A 42 2.55 5.81 1.84
C ILE A 42 2.96 4.94 0.66
N TYR A 43 4.06 4.23 0.80
CA TYR A 43 4.55 3.28 -0.19
C TYR A 43 4.63 1.88 0.44
N VAL A 44 4.14 0.87 -0.26
CA VAL A 44 4.25 -0.54 0.13
C VAL A 44 4.76 -1.32 -1.08
N ASP A 45 5.77 -2.15 -0.87
CA ASP A 45 6.49 -2.90 -1.91
C ASP A 45 6.91 -1.99 -3.09
N GLY A 46 7.38 -0.78 -2.76
CA GLY A 46 7.80 0.25 -3.72
C GLY A 46 6.69 0.95 -4.49
N LYS A 47 5.41 0.74 -4.16
CA LYS A 47 4.25 1.35 -4.85
C LYS A 47 3.48 2.27 -3.92
N GLU A 48 3.09 3.45 -4.42
CA GLU A 48 2.21 4.36 -3.68
C GLU A 48 0.88 3.67 -3.41
N SER A 49 0.54 3.55 -2.12
CA SER A 49 -0.62 2.79 -1.63
C SER A 49 -1.70 3.68 -1.02
N GLY A 50 -1.37 4.93 -0.72
CA GLY A 50 -2.32 5.91 -0.21
C GLY A 50 -1.65 7.19 0.26
N THR A 51 -2.46 8.17 0.64
CA THR A 51 -2.00 9.46 1.17
C THR A 51 -2.84 9.84 2.38
N ILE A 52 -2.19 10.30 3.45
CA ILE A 52 -2.81 10.87 4.64
C ILE A 52 -2.68 12.39 4.55
N THR A 53 -3.78 13.13 4.57
CA THR A 53 -3.81 14.61 4.54
C THR A 53 -4.41 15.21 5.81
N LEU A 54 -4.83 14.36 6.76
CA LEU A 54 -5.37 14.79 8.04
C LEU A 54 -4.85 13.87 9.14
N SER A 55 -4.52 14.44 10.28
CA SER A 55 -4.10 13.68 11.46
C SER A 55 -5.27 12.90 12.05
N HIS A 56 -5.00 11.74 12.64
CA HIS A 56 -5.95 11.04 13.48
C HIS A 56 -5.81 11.52 14.93
N ILE A 57 -6.88 11.42 15.73
CA ILE A 57 -6.86 11.76 17.18
C ILE A 57 -6.78 10.52 18.08
N GLU A 58 -6.95 9.34 17.49
CA GLU A 58 -6.99 8.05 18.16
C GLU A 58 -6.47 6.96 17.21
N ARG A 59 -6.08 5.81 17.73
CA ARG A 59 -5.68 4.69 16.88
C ARG A 59 -6.93 4.16 16.15
N PRO A 60 -6.89 3.96 14.82
CA PRO A 60 -8.01 3.41 14.08
C PRO A 60 -8.31 1.97 14.49
N ASP A 61 -9.54 1.51 14.23
CA ASP A 61 -9.90 0.10 14.35
C ASP A 61 -9.28 -0.72 13.21
N CYS A 62 -9.12 -2.03 13.45
CA CYS A 62 -8.66 -2.89 12.37
C CYS A 62 -9.69 -2.93 11.23
N GLY A 63 -9.22 -2.82 9.99
CA GLY A 63 -10.07 -2.90 8.81
C GLY A 63 -10.83 -1.62 8.51
N THR A 64 -10.60 -0.53 9.24
CA THR A 64 -11.13 0.79 8.87
C THR A 64 -10.79 1.07 7.40
N PRO A 65 -11.76 1.47 6.56
CA PRO A 65 -11.50 1.79 5.16
C PRO A 65 -10.51 2.95 5.01
N THR A 66 -9.69 2.91 3.96
CA THR A 66 -8.81 4.03 3.60
C THR A 66 -9.61 5.32 3.46
N SER A 67 -9.09 6.40 4.03
CA SER A 67 -9.65 7.75 3.96
C SER A 67 -8.54 8.78 4.14
N ILE A 68 -8.89 10.07 4.30
CA ILE A 68 -7.91 11.16 4.41
C ILE A 68 -7.02 11.08 5.66
N ASN A 69 -7.40 10.31 6.68
CA ASN A 69 -6.68 10.19 7.95
C ASN A 69 -6.13 8.78 8.23
N VAL A 70 -6.43 7.81 7.37
CA VAL A 70 -5.98 6.43 7.54
C VAL A 70 -5.75 5.77 6.18
N VAL A 71 -4.66 5.02 6.04
CA VAL A 71 -4.43 4.19 4.85
C VAL A 71 -4.43 2.73 5.27
N ASN A 72 -5.36 1.97 4.71
CA ASN A 72 -5.49 0.54 4.89
C ASN A 72 -5.03 -0.17 3.62
N VAL A 73 -3.93 -0.91 3.71
CA VAL A 73 -3.35 -1.67 2.60
C VAL A 73 -3.58 -3.15 2.86
N GLN A 74 -4.46 -3.77 2.08
CA GLN A 74 -4.69 -5.21 2.14
C GLN A 74 -3.62 -5.96 1.38
N LEU A 75 -2.99 -6.93 2.05
CA LEU A 75 -1.78 -7.59 1.57
C LEU A 75 -1.87 -9.10 1.81
N PRO A 76 -1.25 -9.93 0.96
CA PRO A 76 -1.12 -11.35 1.24
C PRO A 76 -0.24 -11.58 2.47
N ALA A 77 -0.36 -12.75 3.10
CA ALA A 77 0.60 -13.14 4.13
C ALA A 77 2.01 -13.27 3.53
N GLY A 78 3.00 -12.69 4.23
CA GLY A 78 4.36 -12.61 3.75
C GLY A 78 5.11 -11.40 4.30
N LYS A 79 6.36 -11.27 3.84
CA LYS A 79 7.22 -10.12 4.11
C LYS A 79 6.89 -9.01 3.10
N HIS A 80 6.67 -7.81 3.58
CA HIS A 80 6.40 -6.62 2.80
C HIS A 80 7.29 -5.48 3.28
N SER A 81 7.73 -4.63 2.35
CA SER A 81 8.42 -3.40 2.69
C SER A 81 7.44 -2.23 2.67
N TRP A 82 7.63 -1.26 3.55
CA TRP A 82 6.91 0.01 3.50
C TRP A 82 7.82 1.18 3.79
N SER A 83 7.48 2.34 3.23
CA SER A 83 8.10 3.62 3.52
C SER A 83 7.05 4.72 3.45
N ALA A 84 7.38 5.91 3.94
CA ALA A 84 6.48 7.06 3.84
C ALA A 84 7.26 8.35 3.61
N LYS A 85 6.64 9.32 2.93
CA LYS A 85 7.25 10.63 2.64
C LYS A 85 6.33 11.74 3.11
N GLN A 86 6.85 12.65 3.92
CA GLN A 86 6.13 13.83 4.38
C GLN A 86 6.29 14.96 3.36
N ILE A 87 5.17 15.56 2.96
CA ILE A 87 5.08 16.60 1.94
C ILE A 87 4.53 17.89 2.56
N LYS A 88 5.17 19.02 2.26
CA LYS A 88 4.68 20.36 2.60
C LYS A 88 4.98 21.35 1.49
N ASN A 89 4.00 22.15 1.11
CA ASN A 89 4.02 23.05 -0.04
C ASN A 89 4.46 22.37 -1.33
N GLY A 90 4.08 21.09 -1.51
CA GLY A 90 4.45 20.28 -2.67
C GLY A 90 5.90 19.77 -2.68
N GLN A 91 6.68 20.00 -1.62
CA GLN A 91 8.04 19.51 -1.46
C GLN A 91 8.10 18.41 -0.40
N GLU A 92 8.99 17.43 -0.62
CA GLU A 92 9.34 16.47 0.41
C GLU A 92 10.15 17.18 1.50
N ILE A 93 9.71 17.04 2.76
CA ILE A 93 10.35 17.66 3.93
C ILE A 93 10.93 16.65 4.90
N ASP A 94 10.45 15.40 4.86
CA ASP A 94 10.95 14.30 5.67
C ASP A 94 10.57 12.94 5.06
N GLU A 95 11.23 11.86 5.49
CA GLU A 95 10.90 10.49 5.12
C GLU A 95 11.06 9.48 6.25
N TRP A 96 10.15 8.52 6.27
CA TRP A 96 10.33 7.28 7.01
C TRP A 96 11.04 6.28 6.09
N ASP A 97 12.27 5.94 6.46
CA ASP A 97 13.08 4.93 5.79
C ASP A 97 12.30 3.63 5.52
N GLU A 98 12.70 2.91 4.47
CA GLU A 98 12.13 1.61 4.16
C GLU A 98 12.28 0.64 5.33
N ARG A 99 11.14 0.06 5.75
CA ARG A 99 11.05 -0.93 6.82
C ARG A 99 10.37 -2.18 6.31
N ASP A 100 10.84 -3.30 6.81
CA ASP A 100 10.31 -4.62 6.49
C ASP A 100 9.44 -5.11 7.64
N ASP A 101 8.21 -5.50 7.33
CA ASP A 101 7.29 -6.14 8.27
C ASP A 101 6.72 -7.43 7.67
N THR A 102 6.30 -8.35 8.55
CA THR A 102 5.71 -9.63 8.14
C THR A 102 4.24 -9.67 8.55
N ILE A 103 3.35 -9.85 7.56
CA ILE A 103 1.92 -10.04 7.77
C ILE A 103 1.62 -11.54 7.83
N LYS A 104 0.88 -11.97 8.86
CA LYS A 104 0.26 -13.31 8.89
C LYS A 104 -1.19 -13.21 8.42
N GLU A 105 -1.79 -14.35 8.12
CA GLU A 105 -3.21 -14.41 7.78
C GLU A 105 -4.07 -13.93 8.95
N GLY A 106 -5.00 -13.02 8.68
CA GLY A 106 -5.86 -12.35 9.66
C GLY A 106 -5.20 -11.20 10.41
N ASP A 107 -3.89 -10.95 10.23
CA ASP A 107 -3.19 -9.92 10.98
C ASP A 107 -3.52 -8.51 10.48
N CYS A 108 -3.45 -7.58 11.43
CA CYS A 108 -3.66 -6.16 11.24
C CYS A 108 -2.52 -5.40 11.91
N THR A 109 -1.53 -4.99 11.12
CA THR A 109 -0.34 -4.33 11.65
C THR A 109 -0.55 -2.83 11.63
N PHE A 110 -0.49 -2.21 12.80
CA PHE A 110 -0.70 -0.77 12.97
C PHE A 110 0.62 -0.01 12.87
N ILE A 111 0.73 0.85 11.88
CA ILE A 111 1.92 1.67 11.62
C ILE A 111 1.57 3.12 11.98
N LYS A 112 2.02 3.53 13.16
CA LYS A 112 1.91 4.92 13.60
C LYS A 112 3.09 5.70 13.05
N LEU A 113 2.81 6.66 12.18
CA LEU A 113 3.80 7.60 11.65
C LEU A 113 3.95 8.74 12.67
N THR A 114 5.11 8.80 13.28
CA THR A 114 5.52 9.85 14.22
C THR A 114 6.86 10.40 13.79
N ASP A 115 7.18 11.60 14.25
CA ASP A 115 8.55 12.12 14.26
C ASP A 115 9.48 11.18 15.08
#